data_AF-A0A849IP66-F1
#
_entry.id   AF-A0A849IP66-F1
#
_cell.length_a   1.000
_cell.length_b   1.000
_cell.length_c   1.000
_cell.angle_alpha   90.00
_cell.angle_beta   90.00
_cell.angle_gamma   90.00
#
_symmetry.space_group_name_H-M   'P 1'
#
loop_
_entity.id
_entity.type
_entity.pdbx_description
1 polymer ?
#
loop_
_entity_poly.entity_id
_entity_poly.type
_entity_poly.pdbx_seq_one_letter_code
_entity_poly.pdbx_strand_id
1 'polypeptide(L)'
;MIEVELAAVQIDQRSATPVMLLKETKPPGRTLAVYIGRAEAQAIVDSVQGIEPPRPMTHDLMRDIVEALGGIVLKVVITELVEATFYAQVELKIQQKVVVVSARPSDAVALA
;
A
#
# COMPACT_ATOMS: atom_id res chain seq x y z
N MET A 1 3.69 -1.95 16.75
CA MET A 1 3.21 -2.15 15.37
C MET A 1 2.70 -3.57 15.26
N ILE A 2 1.55 -3.77 14.62
CA ILE A 2 0.99 -5.09 14.35
C ILE A 2 1.26 -5.38 12.88
N GLU A 3 1.83 -6.54 12.61
CA GLU A 3 2.09 -6.98 11.24
C GLU A 3 0.79 -7.43 10.59
N VAL A 4 0.56 -6.94 9.38
CA VAL A 4 -0.63 -7.22 8.59
C VAL A 4 -0.21 -7.60 7.17
N GLU A 5 -1.04 -8.40 6.52
CA GLU A 5 -0.91 -8.77 5.11
C GLU A 5 -2.13 -8.27 4.33
N LEU A 6 -1.94 -8.01 3.04
CA LEU A 6 -3.05 -7.76 2.14
C LEU A 6 -3.84 -9.06 1.93
N ALA A 7 -5.04 -9.12 2.51
CA ALA A 7 -5.90 -10.30 2.40
C ALA A 7 -6.71 -10.30 1.11
N ALA A 8 -7.26 -9.14 0.72
CA ALA A 8 -7.98 -8.98 -0.54
C ALA A 8 -8.20 -7.50 -0.88
N VAL A 9 -8.43 -7.23 -2.17
CA VAL A 9 -9.09 -6.01 -2.64
C VAL A 9 -10.46 -6.41 -3.19
N GLN A 10 -11.53 -5.82 -2.67
CA GLN A 10 -12.91 -6.17 -3.02
C GLN A 10 -13.70 -4.91 -3.40
N ILE A 11 -14.86 -5.09 -4.04
CA ILE A 11 -15.81 -4.01 -4.29
C ILE A 11 -16.97 -4.15 -3.30
N ASP A 12 -17.21 -3.11 -2.51
CA ASP A 12 -18.42 -3.01 -1.71
C ASP A 12 -19.63 -2.84 -2.64
N GLN A 13 -20.49 -3.86 -2.68
CA GLN A 13 -21.64 -3.92 -3.59
C GLN A 13 -22.67 -2.80 -3.34
N ARG A 14 -22.70 -2.21 -2.14
CA ARG A 14 -23.65 -1.13 -1.82
C ARG A 14 -23.20 0.22 -2.37
N SER A 15 -21.90 0.49 -2.26
CA SER A 15 -21.30 1.77 -2.60
C SER A 15 -20.54 1.75 -3.94
N ALA A 16 -20.42 0.58 -4.58
CA ALA A 16 -19.56 0.33 -5.73
C ALA A 16 -18.12 0.83 -5.53
N THR A 17 -17.67 0.91 -4.28
CA THR A 17 -16.38 1.47 -3.91
C THR A 17 -15.41 0.34 -3.54
N PRO A 18 -14.17 0.37 -4.05
CA PRO A 18 -13.16 -0.60 -3.66
C PRO A 18 -12.76 -0.50 -2.18
N VAL A 19 -12.50 -1.65 -1.57
CA VAL A 19 -12.05 -1.82 -0.19
C VAL A 19 -10.83 -2.72 -0.19
N MET A 20 -9.75 -2.24 0.39
CA MET A 20 -8.55 -3.01 0.71
C MET A 20 -8.69 -3.61 2.11
N LEU A 21 -8.57 -4.94 2.21
CA LEU A 21 -8.66 -5.68 3.45
C LEU A 21 -7.26 -6.09 3.91
N LEU A 22 -6.85 -5.59 5.08
CA LEU A 22 -5.57 -5.92 5.70
C LEU A 22 -5.82 -6.80 6.91
N LYS A 23 -5.20 -7.98 6.97
CA LYS A 23 -5.42 -8.96 8.03
C LYS A 23 -4.19 -9.10 8.90
N GLU A 24 -4.37 -9.12 10.21
CA GLU A 24 -3.29 -9.42 11.15
C GLU A 24 -2.70 -10.81 10.90
N THR A 25 -1.38 -10.92 10.86
CA THR A 25 -0.68 -12.20 10.62
C THR A 25 -0.77 -13.16 11.80
N LYS A 26 -1.10 -12.65 13.00
CA LYS A 26 -1.21 -13.42 14.25
C LYS A 26 -2.66 -13.51 14.75
N PRO A 27 -3.04 -14.61 15.45
CA PRO A 27 -4.35 -14.71 16.09
C PRO A 27 -4.60 -13.55 17.07
N PRO A 28 -5.83 -13.01 17.17
CA PRO A 28 -7.09 -13.55 16.63
C PRO A 28 -7.34 -13.24 15.14
N GLY A 29 -6.44 -12.55 14.44
CA GLY A 29 -6.52 -12.36 12.98
C GLY A 29 -7.54 -11.31 12.56
N ARG A 30 -7.58 -10.15 13.24
CA ARG A 30 -8.53 -9.08 12.92
C ARG A 30 -8.27 -8.52 11.51
N THR A 31 -9.30 -7.95 10.91
CA THR A 31 -9.22 -7.34 9.58
C THR A 31 -9.53 -5.86 9.67
N LEU A 32 -8.64 -5.05 9.09
CA LEU A 32 -8.82 -3.63 8.86
C LEU A 32 -9.30 -3.41 7.43
N ALA A 33 -10.41 -2.70 7.27
CA ALA A 33 -10.92 -2.31 5.97
C ALA A 33 -10.55 -0.85 5.67
N VAL A 34 -9.91 -0.62 4.53
CA VAL A 34 -9.54 0.71 4.04
C VAL A 34 -10.20 0.94 2.70
N TYR A 35 -11.08 1.94 2.62
CA TYR A 35 -11.69 2.34 1.35
C TYR A 35 -10.65 3.05 0.48
N ILE A 36 -10.57 2.67 -0.79
CA ILE A 36 -9.58 3.19 -1.74
C ILE A 36 -10.26 3.53 -3.07
N GLY A 37 -9.61 4.34 -3.90
CA GLY A 37 -10.11 4.65 -5.24
C GLY A 37 -9.95 3.48 -6.20
N ARG A 38 -10.68 3.54 -7.32
CA ARG A 38 -10.68 2.49 -8.35
C ARG A 38 -9.31 2.34 -9.03
N ALA A 39 -8.61 3.45 -9.25
CA ALA A 39 -7.29 3.43 -9.87
C ALA A 39 -6.27 2.73 -8.95
N GLU A 40 -6.29 3.05 -7.65
CA GLU A 40 -5.43 2.41 -6.67
C GLU A 40 -5.75 0.92 -6.50
N ALA A 41 -7.04 0.57 -6.46
CA ALA A 41 -7.47 -0.81 -6.37
C ALA A 41 -6.98 -1.64 -7.57
N GLN A 42 -7.10 -1.10 -8.79
CA GLN A 42 -6.63 -1.79 -9.99
C GLN A 42 -5.11 -2.00 -9.94
N ALA A 43 -4.34 -0.97 -9.57
CA ALA A 43 -2.88 -1.08 -9.48
C ALA A 43 -2.43 -2.15 -8.47
N ILE A 44 -3.10 -2.23 -7.31
CA ILE A 44 -2.82 -3.27 -6.31
C ILE A 44 -3.16 -4.66 -6.86
N VAL A 45 -4.32 -4.81 -7.52
CA VAL A 45 -4.75 -6.09 -8.10
C VAL A 45 -3.79 -6.57 -9.18
N ASP A 46 -3.39 -5.68 -10.10
CA ASP A 46 -2.46 -6.00 -11.18
C ASP A 46 -1.11 -6.46 -10.61
N SER A 47 -0.60 -5.75 -9.60
CA SER A 47 0.63 -6.10 -8.90
C SER A 47 0.54 -7.47 -8.21
N VAL A 48 -0.54 -7.73 -7.46
CA VAL A 48 -0.76 -9.02 -6.77
C VAL A 48 -0.91 -10.18 -7.76
N GLN A 49 -1.49 -9.92 -8.94
CA GLN A 49 -1.64 -10.93 -10.00
C GLN A 49 -0.38 -11.10 -10.85
N GLY A 50 0.65 -10.26 -10.66
CA GLY A 50 1.85 -10.27 -11.49
C GLY A 50 1.56 -9.87 -12.94
N ILE A 51 0.54 -9.05 -13.17
CA ILE A 51 0.22 -8.52 -14.50
C ILE A 51 1.22 -7.41 -14.80
N GLU A 52 2.12 -7.64 -15.74
CA GLU A 52 3.05 -6.63 -16.22
C GLU A 52 2.43 -5.81 -17.36
N PRO A 53 2.20 -4.50 -17.16
CA PRO A 53 1.74 -3.62 -18.22
C PRO A 53 2.86 -3.38 -19.25
N PRO A 54 2.53 -3.04 -20.51
CA PRO A 54 3.54 -2.80 -21.55
C PRO A 54 4.45 -1.60 -21.26
N ARG A 55 4.06 -0.74 -20.33
CA ARG A 55 4.84 0.40 -19.81
C ARG A 55 4.61 0.49 -18.30
N PRO A 56 5.60 0.94 -17.51
CA PRO A 56 5.45 1.12 -16.07
C PRO A 56 4.25 2.01 -15.72
N MET A 57 3.43 1.57 -14.77
CA MET A 57 2.36 2.38 -14.19
C MET A 57 2.93 3.32 -13.12
N THR A 58 2.11 4.18 -12.53
CA THR A 58 2.57 5.20 -11.58
C THR A 58 3.34 4.60 -10.40
N HIS A 59 2.87 3.48 -9.84
CA HIS A 59 3.51 2.80 -8.70
C HIS A 59 4.82 2.11 -9.11
N ASP A 60 4.88 1.55 -10.32
CA ASP A 60 6.12 1.03 -10.88
C ASP A 60 7.16 2.14 -11.08
N LEU A 61 6.75 3.25 -11.69
CA LEU A 61 7.61 4.42 -11.88
C LEU A 61 8.13 4.95 -10.53
N MET A 62 7.30 4.99 -9.48
CA MET A 62 7.72 5.41 -8.15
C MET A 62 8.78 4.48 -7.57
N ARG A 63 8.59 3.15 -7.68
CA ARG A 63 9.59 2.16 -7.27
C ARG A 63 10.89 2.33 -8.05
N ASP A 64 10.81 2.46 -9.38
CA ASP A 64 11.97 2.64 -10.25
C ASP A 64 12.74 3.92 -9.91
N ILE A 65 12.05 5.02 -9.57
CA ILE A 65 12.68 6.27 -9.11
C ILE A 65 13.39 6.06 -7.78
N VAL A 66 12.75 5.39 -6.80
CA VAL A 66 13.38 5.10 -5.50
C VAL A 66 14.65 4.27 -5.70
N GLU A 67 14.58 3.22 -6.52
CA GLU A 67 15.72 2.36 -6.84
C GLU A 67 16.83 3.10 -7.58
N ALA A 68 16.49 3.91 -8.58
CA ALA A 68 17.45 4.71 -9.35
C ALA A 68 18.20 5.73 -8.46
N LEU A 69 17.59 6.18 -7.37
CA LEU A 69 18.22 7.04 -6.36
C LEU A 69 18.99 6.26 -5.29
N GLY A 70 19.11 4.94 -5.42
CA GLY A 70 19.77 4.05 -4.46
C GLY A 70 18.97 3.84 -3.17
N GLY A 71 17.66 4.02 -3.24
CA GLY A 71 16.72 3.81 -2.15
C GLY A 71 16.19 2.38 -2.11
N ILE A 72 15.83 1.92 -0.91
CA ILE A 72 15.19 0.64 -0.66
C ILE A 72 13.97 0.88 0.24
N VAL A 73 12.81 0.37 -0.14
CA VAL A 73 11.62 0.36 0.72
C VAL A 73 11.84 -0.65 1.84
N LEU A 74 11.88 -0.18 3.09
CA LEU A 74 12.10 -1.05 4.25
C LEU A 74 10.79 -1.67 4.75
N LYS A 75 9.76 -0.82 4.87
CA LYS A 75 8.42 -1.21 5.31
C LYS A 75 7.45 -0.05 5.10
N VAL A 76 6.17 -0.40 5.22
CA VAL A 76 5.05 0.53 5.24
C VAL A 76 4.36 0.44 6.59
N VAL A 77 3.95 1.59 7.12
CA VAL A 77 3.28 1.69 8.42
C VAL A 77 2.02 2.52 8.26
N ILE A 78 0.85 1.94 8.51
CA ILE A 78 -0.39 2.70 8.70
C ILE A 78 -0.39 3.23 10.12
N THR A 79 -0.41 4.55 10.28
CA THR A 79 -0.10 5.22 11.56
C THR A 79 -1.35 5.59 12.35
N GLU A 80 -2.29 6.28 11.72
CA GLU A 80 -3.44 6.86 12.41
C GLU A 80 -4.67 7.00 11.51
N LEU A 81 -5.81 7.20 12.14
CA LEU A 81 -7.10 7.52 11.52
C LEU A 81 -7.57 8.87 12.06
N VAL A 82 -7.61 9.88 11.20
CA VAL A 82 -8.06 11.24 11.54
C VAL A 82 -9.23 11.59 10.65
N GLU A 83 -10.38 11.94 11.23
CA GLU A 83 -11.59 12.32 10.49
C GLU A 83 -11.93 11.33 9.36
N ALA A 84 -11.94 10.02 9.68
CA ALA A 84 -12.18 8.93 8.74
C ALA A 84 -11.13 8.75 7.61
N THR A 85 -9.99 9.45 7.69
CA THR A 85 -8.86 9.32 6.76
C THR A 85 -7.70 8.58 7.41
N PHE A 86 -7.31 7.46 6.82
CA PHE A 86 -6.11 6.74 7.25
C PHE A 86 -4.85 7.40 6.70
N TYR A 87 -3.84 7.49 7.55
CA TYR A 87 -2.50 7.96 7.22
C TYR A 87 -1.52 6.80 7.23
N ALA A 88 -0.55 6.84 6.33
CA ALA A 88 0.52 5.88 6.27
C ALA A 88 1.87 6.57 6.06
N GLN A 89 2.94 5.80 6.29
CA GLN A 89 4.31 6.20 6.05
C GLN A 89 5.04 5.09 5.32
N VAL A 90 5.88 5.47 4.37
CA VAL A 90 6.86 4.60 3.74
C VAL A 90 8.22 4.88 4.37
N GLU A 91 8.82 3.89 5.01
CA GLU A 91 10.20 3.99 5.49
C GLU A 91 11.15 3.53 4.38
N LEU A 92 11.99 4.45 3.91
CA LEU A 92 12.99 4.22 2.88
C LEU A 92 14.38 4.22 3.50
N LYS A 93 15.25 3.31 3.06
CA LYS A 93 16.69 3.40 3.32
C LYS A 93 17.36 3.99 2.10
N ILE A 94 18.02 5.13 2.26
CA ILE A 94 18.86 5.74 1.22
C ILE A 94 20.27 5.87 1.81
N GLN A 95 21.23 5.16 1.22
CA GLN A 95 22.58 5.02 1.77
C GLN A 95 22.57 4.49 3.22
N GLN A 96 22.98 5.31 4.20
CA GLN A 96 22.99 4.97 5.63
C GLN A 96 21.88 5.68 6.43
N LYS A 97 20.94 6.34 5.77
CA LYS A 97 19.84 7.07 6.43
C LYS A 97 18.51 6.40 6.18
N VAL A 98 17.66 6.42 7.22
CA VAL A 98 16.25 6.10 7.09
C VAL A 98 15.49 7.40 6.87
N VAL A 99 14.72 7.46 5.79
CA VAL A 99 13.85 8.57 5.43
C VAL A 99 12.41 8.10 5.52
N VAL A 100 11.56 8.90 6.15
CA VAL A 100 10.14 8.60 6.31
C VAL A 100 9.34 9.52 5.40
N VAL A 101 8.52 8.94 4.53
CA VAL A 101 7.68 9.68 3.59
C VAL A 101 6.22 9.46 3.95
N SER A 102 5.46 10.56 4.15
CA SER A 102 4.02 10.48 4.36
C SER A 102 3.32 9.98 3.10
N ALA A 103 2.37 9.07 3.26
CA ALA A 103 1.65 8.42 2.15
C ALA A 103 0.19 8.12 2.53
N ARG A 104 -0.65 7.91 1.50
CA ARG A 104 -1.94 7.23 1.69
C ARG A 104 -1.66 5.73 1.86
N PRO A 105 -2.48 4.98 2.63
CA PRO A 105 -2.30 3.54 2.78
C PRO A 105 -2.28 2.78 1.44
N SER A 106 -3.11 3.19 0.48
CA SER A 106 -3.17 2.57 -0.84
C SER A 106 -1.85 2.68 -1.61
N ASP A 107 -1.24 3.87 -1.61
CA ASP A 107 0.01 4.11 -2.32
C ASP A 107 1.16 3.38 -1.64
N ALA A 108 1.15 3.37 -0.30
CA ALA A 108 2.17 2.70 0.47
C ALA A 108 2.11 1.18 0.25
N VAL A 109 0.92 0.56 0.34
CA VAL A 109 0.75 -0.88 0.08
C VAL A 109 1.12 -1.25 -1.36
N ALA A 110 0.82 -0.40 -2.35
CA ALA A 110 1.21 -0.64 -3.74
C ALA A 110 2.73 -0.55 -4.00
N LEU A 111 3.51 0.00 -3.06
CA LEU A 111 4.96 0.12 -3.13
C LEU A 111 5.70 -0.96 -2.31
N ALA A 112 4.98 -1.69 -1.44
CA ALA A 112 5.54 -2.70 -0.52
C ALA A 112 5.63 -4.07 -1.20
#